data_AF-A0A7S2HP63-F1
#
_entry.id   AF-A0A7S2HP63-F1
#
_cell.length_a   1.000
_cell.length_b   1.000
_cell.length_c   1.000
_cell.angle_alpha   90.00
_cell.angle_beta   90.00
_cell.angle_gamma   90.00
#
_symmetry.space_group_name_H-M   'P 1'
#
loop_
_entity.id
_entity.type
_entity.pdbx_description
1 polymer ?
#
loop_
_entity_poly.entity_id
_entity_poly.type
_entity_poly.pdbx_seq_one_letter_code
_entity_poly.pdbx_strand_id
1 'polypeptide(L)'
;MQVCRDLTSPVFLSTNPNTGEVVRGLGQVPLDSGPVILVGNHQMFGLDGVFIVEEFVRQRNTLVTALVYPSLLDDTSPLAPLPYPLPGSQNMLRRFGAIPASGRALLKVLGGRHMGPGNTIASRTVLVFPGGAREVFKRKGESYELKWPVEPLLVQLAAKTNATIVPFAAIGGDEFFSDPIVDTDALLGLPLIGDWLRDRTEGLPSLVPGDAFIPPIVRPRLEGPRRNYFIFGPPIATQGLDPKDLEACEGTYKEVQNAVYAGIDYLKQARKDDPNEAAIPRIAIERFTGEPSDSFDLGGRWGRVDTPGWPSVTGDDEVCIIVHEDAPPLCVEKPSQEMDAPPVSRSRASSGGGGGGGSTINEKGEVCVIVHEDAPPLCVDPVEAAAA
;
A
#
# COMPACT_ATOMS: atom_id res chain seq x y z
N MET A 1 -0.86 9.03 -9.36
CA MET A 1 -0.44 8.33 -8.13
C MET A 1 0.00 9.31 -7.06
N GLN A 2 0.81 10.33 -7.39
CA GLN A 2 1.34 11.28 -6.41
C GLN A 2 0.29 11.86 -5.45
N VAL A 3 -0.83 12.40 -5.95
CA VAL A 3 -1.89 12.93 -5.08
C VAL A 3 -2.41 11.92 -4.05
N CYS A 4 -2.59 10.65 -4.44
CA CYS A 4 -3.01 9.61 -3.51
C CYS A 4 -1.93 9.28 -2.48
N ARG A 5 -0.65 9.27 -2.88
CA ARG A 5 0.47 9.12 -1.95
C ARG A 5 0.61 10.31 -1.02
N ASP A 6 0.44 11.54 -1.48
CA ASP A 6 0.49 12.73 -0.63
C ASP A 6 -0.63 12.71 0.42
N LEU A 7 -1.82 12.22 0.05
CA LEU A 7 -2.96 12.07 0.97
C LEU A 7 -2.77 10.93 1.98
N THR A 8 -2.18 9.80 1.58
CA THR A 8 -2.10 8.59 2.40
C THR A 8 -0.71 8.30 2.97
N SER A 9 0.33 9.02 2.55
CA SER A 9 1.74 8.95 2.99
C SER A 9 2.18 7.55 3.42
N PRO A 10 2.11 6.55 2.52
CA PRO A 10 2.18 5.15 2.91
C PRO A 10 3.52 4.79 3.54
N VAL A 11 3.47 4.13 4.70
CA VAL A 11 4.65 3.64 5.43
C VAL A 11 4.80 2.14 5.20
N PHE A 12 5.95 1.73 4.72
CA PHE A 12 6.28 0.32 4.48
C PHE A 12 7.30 -0.17 5.51
N LEU A 13 7.02 -1.33 6.09
CA LEU A 13 7.85 -2.02 7.07
C LEU A 13 8.07 -3.46 6.62
N SER A 14 9.19 -4.06 7.03
CA SER A 14 9.44 -5.48 6.86
C SER A 14 10.12 -6.08 8.08
N THR A 15 9.96 -7.38 8.30
CA THR A 15 10.43 -8.07 9.50
C THR A 15 11.66 -8.91 9.19
N ASN A 16 12.74 -8.73 9.94
CA ASN A 16 13.93 -9.54 9.81
C ASN A 16 13.64 -10.98 10.25
N PRO A 17 13.80 -11.99 9.36
CA PRO A 17 13.46 -13.37 9.67
C PRO A 17 14.28 -13.98 10.82
N ASN A 18 15.50 -13.51 11.03
CA ASN A 18 16.42 -14.09 12.00
C ASN A 18 16.26 -13.48 13.41
N THR A 19 15.89 -12.21 13.48
CA THR A 19 15.81 -11.46 14.75
C THR A 19 14.38 -11.15 15.17
N GLY A 20 13.40 -11.20 14.26
CA GLY A 20 12.03 -10.73 14.48
C GLY A 20 11.91 -9.21 14.54
N GLU A 21 12.98 -8.48 14.25
CA GLU A 21 13.01 -7.01 14.30
C GLU A 21 12.23 -6.41 13.13
N VAL A 22 11.36 -5.45 13.41
CA VAL A 22 10.64 -4.68 12.39
C VAL A 22 11.50 -3.49 11.97
N VAL A 23 11.74 -3.38 10.67
CA VAL A 23 12.53 -2.30 10.07
C VAL A 23 11.73 -1.55 9.02
N ARG A 24 12.13 -0.30 8.72
CA ARG A 24 11.54 0.47 7.62
C ARG A 24 11.94 -0.11 6.25
N GLY A 25 11.01 -0.01 5.31
CA GLY A 25 11.17 -0.41 3.92
C GLY A 25 10.96 -1.91 3.68
N LEU A 26 11.17 -2.32 2.43
CA LEU A 26 10.90 -3.66 1.90
C LEU A 26 12.15 -4.56 1.87
N GLY A 27 13.23 -4.16 2.54
CA GLY A 27 14.54 -4.81 2.45
C GLY A 27 14.57 -6.26 2.95
N GLN A 28 13.69 -6.63 3.89
CA GLN A 28 13.66 -7.99 4.44
C GLN A 28 12.81 -8.98 3.62
N VAL A 29 12.20 -8.53 2.50
CA VAL A 29 11.42 -9.41 1.62
C VAL A 29 12.38 -10.20 0.69
N PRO A 30 12.38 -11.55 0.71
CA PRO A 30 13.39 -12.37 0.07
C PRO A 30 13.11 -12.60 -1.43
N LEU A 31 13.41 -11.60 -2.27
CA LEU A 31 13.12 -11.63 -3.70
C LEU A 31 14.11 -12.47 -4.54
N ASP A 32 15.32 -12.72 -4.03
CA ASP A 32 16.40 -13.36 -4.80
C ASP A 32 16.46 -14.89 -4.62
N SER A 33 15.67 -15.45 -3.70
CA SER A 33 15.79 -16.85 -3.26
C SER A 33 14.84 -17.82 -3.96
N GLY A 34 13.95 -17.33 -4.83
CA GLY A 34 12.97 -18.18 -5.52
C GLY A 34 11.64 -17.48 -5.76
N PRO A 35 10.58 -18.25 -6.08
CA PRO A 35 9.24 -17.70 -6.21
C PRO A 35 8.72 -17.21 -4.86
N VAL A 36 8.06 -16.05 -4.85
CA VAL A 36 7.51 -15.41 -3.67
C VAL A 36 6.02 -15.15 -3.87
N ILE A 37 5.23 -15.45 -2.85
CA ILE A 37 3.81 -15.09 -2.79
C ILE A 37 3.64 -14.11 -1.63
N LEU A 38 3.31 -12.86 -1.95
CA LEU A 38 2.90 -11.86 -0.98
C LEU A 38 1.41 -12.07 -0.69
N VAL A 39 1.05 -12.30 0.57
CA VAL A 39 -0.32 -12.66 0.97
C VAL A 39 -0.76 -11.79 2.14
N GLY A 40 -1.91 -11.12 2.03
CA GLY A 40 -2.36 -10.22 3.09
C GLY A 40 -3.83 -9.87 3.01
N ASN A 41 -4.29 -9.04 3.95
CA ASN A 41 -5.64 -8.50 3.94
C ASN A 41 -5.82 -7.50 2.80
N HIS A 42 -7.03 -7.44 2.22
CA HIS A 42 -7.37 -6.40 1.27
C HIS A 42 -8.10 -5.23 1.95
N GLN A 43 -7.80 -4.01 1.54
CA GLN A 43 -8.43 -2.80 2.04
C GLN A 43 -9.62 -2.36 1.17
N MET A 44 -10.49 -1.55 1.76
CA MET A 44 -11.70 -1.05 1.10
C MET A 44 -11.34 -0.35 -0.23
N PHE A 45 -12.04 -0.74 -1.29
CA PHE A 45 -11.77 -0.36 -2.68
C PHE A 45 -10.36 -0.65 -3.22
N GLY A 46 -9.49 -1.36 -2.52
CA GLY A 46 -8.29 -1.97 -3.11
C GLY A 46 -7.15 -1.04 -3.55
N LEU A 47 -6.99 0.14 -2.92
CA LEU A 47 -5.86 1.04 -3.18
C LEU A 47 -4.51 0.48 -2.70
N ASP A 48 -4.54 -0.37 -1.68
CA ASP A 48 -3.40 -1.11 -1.13
C ASP A 48 -2.59 -1.85 -2.19
N GLY A 49 -3.24 -2.53 -3.14
CA GLY A 49 -2.56 -3.25 -4.22
C GLY A 49 -1.69 -2.33 -5.08
N VAL A 50 -2.19 -1.12 -5.37
CA VAL A 50 -1.44 -0.14 -6.18
C VAL A 50 -0.24 0.39 -5.41
N PHE A 51 -0.40 0.72 -4.13
CA PHE A 51 0.71 1.17 -3.27
C PHE A 51 1.78 0.10 -3.12
N ILE A 52 1.40 -1.16 -2.92
CA ILE A 52 2.35 -2.27 -2.79
C ILE A 52 3.16 -2.43 -4.08
N VAL A 53 2.52 -2.56 -5.23
CA VAL A 53 3.23 -2.74 -6.51
C VAL A 53 4.16 -1.56 -6.77
N GLU A 54 3.67 -0.33 -6.61
CA GLU A 54 4.48 0.88 -6.75
C GLU A 54 5.71 0.86 -5.83
N GLU A 55 5.55 0.53 -4.55
CA GLU A 55 6.67 0.55 -3.61
C GLU A 55 7.73 -0.51 -3.90
N PHE A 56 7.32 -1.70 -4.38
CA PHE A 56 8.28 -2.72 -4.83
C PHE A 56 9.07 -2.26 -6.07
N VAL A 57 8.44 -1.52 -6.99
CA VAL A 57 9.17 -0.90 -8.10
C VAL A 57 10.14 0.15 -7.56
N ARG A 58 9.69 1.04 -6.66
CA ARG A 58 10.50 2.13 -6.09
C ARG A 58 11.71 1.63 -5.28
N GLN A 59 11.51 0.72 -4.33
CA GLN A 59 12.54 0.31 -3.38
C GLN A 59 13.33 -0.93 -3.80
N ARG A 60 12.72 -1.79 -4.62
CA ARG A 60 13.27 -3.11 -4.93
C ARG A 60 13.48 -3.32 -6.43
N ASN A 61 13.20 -2.32 -7.26
CA ASN A 61 13.26 -2.42 -8.73
C ASN A 61 12.58 -3.71 -9.23
N THR A 62 11.47 -4.08 -8.61
CA THR A 62 10.81 -5.37 -8.80
C THR A 62 9.35 -5.13 -9.10
N LEU A 63 8.91 -5.57 -10.27
CA LEU A 63 7.49 -5.57 -10.61
C LEU A 63 6.82 -6.79 -9.97
N VAL A 64 6.03 -6.57 -8.93
CA VAL A 64 5.17 -7.61 -8.35
C VAL A 64 3.94 -7.82 -9.23
N THR A 65 3.65 -9.07 -9.57
CA THR A 65 2.47 -9.38 -10.38
C THR A 65 1.21 -9.45 -9.51
N ALA A 66 0.30 -8.49 -9.65
CA ALA A 66 -1.00 -8.54 -8.98
C ALA A 66 -1.99 -9.44 -9.74
N LEU A 67 -2.61 -10.40 -9.04
CA LEU A 67 -3.73 -11.17 -9.59
C LEU A 67 -5.03 -10.39 -9.35
N VAL A 68 -5.60 -9.85 -10.43
CA VAL A 68 -6.80 -9.01 -10.32
C VAL A 68 -8.04 -9.74 -10.78
N TYR A 69 -9.16 -9.33 -10.20
CA TYR A 69 -10.47 -9.82 -10.58
C TYR A 69 -10.71 -9.64 -12.09
N PRO A 70 -11.01 -10.72 -12.86
CA PRO A 70 -10.98 -10.66 -14.33
C PRO A 70 -11.81 -9.53 -14.95
N SER A 71 -13.00 -9.24 -14.40
CA SER A 71 -13.87 -8.20 -14.95
C SER A 71 -13.36 -6.78 -14.76
N LEU A 72 -12.33 -6.56 -13.94
CA LEU A 72 -11.64 -5.26 -13.88
C LEU A 72 -10.67 -5.06 -15.05
N LEU A 73 -10.39 -6.13 -15.79
CA LEU A 73 -9.59 -6.11 -17.00
C LEU A 73 -10.45 -6.10 -18.27
N ASP A 74 -11.76 -5.89 -18.15
CA ASP A 74 -12.66 -5.69 -19.28
C ASP A 74 -12.75 -4.20 -19.63
N ASP A 75 -13.06 -3.90 -20.90
CA ASP A 75 -13.16 -2.52 -21.40
C ASP A 75 -14.40 -1.79 -20.85
N THR A 76 -15.37 -2.55 -20.34
CA THR A 76 -16.66 -2.04 -19.86
C THR A 76 -16.85 -2.40 -18.38
N SER A 77 -17.21 -1.40 -17.58
CA SER A 77 -17.58 -1.61 -16.17
C SER A 77 -18.72 -2.63 -16.03
N PRO A 78 -18.65 -3.56 -15.06
CA PRO A 78 -19.78 -4.43 -14.74
C PRO A 78 -21.07 -3.66 -14.37
N LEU A 79 -20.95 -2.41 -13.93
CA LEU A 79 -22.06 -1.53 -13.54
C LEU A 79 -22.44 -0.51 -14.62
N ALA A 80 -22.00 -0.70 -15.87
CA ALA A 80 -22.25 0.25 -16.94
C ALA A 80 -23.75 0.65 -17.03
N PRO A 81 -24.04 1.96 -17.15
CA PRO A 81 -23.13 3.06 -17.49
C PRO A 81 -22.35 3.68 -16.30
N LEU A 82 -22.52 3.17 -15.08
CA LEU A 82 -21.83 3.68 -13.90
C LEU A 82 -20.35 3.23 -13.86
N PRO A 83 -19.42 4.09 -13.41
CA PRO A 83 -18.06 3.68 -13.18
C PRO A 83 -17.98 2.67 -12.03
N TYR A 84 -17.01 1.77 -12.11
CA TYR A 84 -16.73 0.86 -11.02
C TYR A 84 -15.85 1.56 -9.97
N PRO A 85 -16.17 1.52 -8.66
CA PRO A 85 -15.48 2.29 -7.64
C PRO A 85 -14.20 1.59 -7.15
N LEU A 86 -13.39 1.08 -8.09
CA LEU A 86 -12.07 0.54 -7.83
C LEU A 86 -11.01 1.37 -8.56
N PRO A 87 -9.76 1.40 -8.06
CA PRO A 87 -8.75 2.29 -8.56
C PRO A 87 -8.31 1.95 -9.98
N GLY A 88 -8.35 3.00 -10.80
CA GLY A 88 -7.80 3.07 -12.15
C GLY A 88 -8.54 2.26 -13.21
N SER A 89 -8.10 2.48 -14.45
CA SER A 89 -8.65 1.81 -15.62
C SER A 89 -7.99 0.44 -15.84
N GLN A 90 -8.61 -0.39 -16.68
CA GLN A 90 -7.97 -1.59 -17.23
C GLN A 90 -6.54 -1.30 -17.75
N ASN A 91 -6.35 -0.19 -18.47
CA ASN A 91 -5.03 0.23 -18.97
C ASN A 91 -4.04 0.51 -17.83
N MET A 92 -4.50 1.12 -16.74
CA MET A 92 -3.68 1.31 -15.54
C MET A 92 -3.29 -0.05 -14.95
N LEU A 93 -4.25 -0.94 -14.69
CA LEU A 93 -3.98 -2.26 -14.11
C LEU A 93 -3.00 -3.07 -14.96
N ARG A 94 -3.18 -3.09 -16.29
CA ARG A 94 -2.24 -3.73 -17.23
C ARG A 94 -0.85 -3.09 -17.17
N ARG A 95 -0.77 -1.76 -17.07
CA ARG A 95 0.51 -1.04 -16.92
C ARG A 95 1.22 -1.36 -15.60
N PHE A 96 0.49 -1.74 -14.56
CA PHE A 96 1.06 -2.24 -13.30
C PHE A 96 1.35 -3.75 -13.32
N GLY A 97 1.31 -4.38 -14.50
CA GLY A 97 1.61 -5.80 -14.66
C GLY A 97 0.54 -6.74 -14.13
N ALA A 98 -0.67 -6.22 -13.88
CA ALA A 98 -1.77 -7.04 -13.38
C ALA A 98 -2.24 -8.05 -14.44
N ILE A 99 -2.55 -9.26 -13.97
CA ILE A 99 -3.08 -10.33 -14.83
C ILE A 99 -4.37 -10.91 -14.23
N PRO A 100 -5.25 -11.51 -15.06
CA PRO A 100 -6.48 -12.11 -14.58
C PRO A 100 -6.20 -13.20 -13.53
N ALA A 101 -6.86 -13.11 -12.38
CA ALA A 101 -6.72 -14.07 -11.30
C ALA A 101 -7.16 -15.48 -11.75
N SER A 102 -6.23 -16.43 -11.68
CA SER A 102 -6.51 -17.86 -11.86
C SER A 102 -5.36 -18.69 -11.30
N GLY A 103 -5.61 -19.94 -10.92
CA GLY A 103 -4.55 -20.87 -10.51
C GLY A 103 -3.50 -21.11 -11.61
N ARG A 104 -3.92 -21.06 -12.89
CA ARG A 104 -2.99 -21.16 -14.03
C ARG A 104 -2.07 -19.94 -14.14
N ALA A 105 -2.62 -18.74 -13.96
CA ALA A 105 -1.85 -17.49 -13.95
C ALA A 105 -0.83 -17.50 -12.81
N LEU A 106 -1.25 -17.87 -11.61
CA LEU A 106 -0.37 -18.02 -10.44
C LEU A 106 0.79 -18.97 -10.74
N LEU A 107 0.50 -20.20 -11.19
CA LEU A 107 1.52 -21.20 -11.52
C LEU A 107 2.46 -20.74 -12.64
N LYS A 108 1.98 -19.93 -13.59
CA LYS A 108 2.79 -19.39 -14.68
C LYS A 108 3.82 -18.39 -14.17
N VAL A 109 3.39 -17.45 -13.31
CA VAL A 109 4.27 -16.46 -12.67
C VAL A 109 5.30 -17.16 -11.79
N LEU A 110 4.86 -18.05 -10.89
CA LEU A 110 5.75 -18.75 -9.96
C LEU A 110 6.69 -19.73 -10.66
N GLY A 111 6.26 -20.32 -11.78
CA GLY A 111 7.05 -21.26 -12.58
C GLY A 111 8.17 -20.62 -13.41
N GLY A 112 8.29 -19.29 -13.44
CA GLY A 112 9.36 -18.58 -14.16
C GLY A 112 9.36 -18.80 -15.68
N ARG A 113 8.25 -19.26 -16.26
CA ARG A 113 8.13 -19.45 -17.71
C ARG A 113 7.88 -18.11 -18.38
N HIS A 114 8.68 -17.78 -19.40
CA HIS A 114 8.49 -16.61 -20.24
C HIS A 114 7.02 -16.41 -20.61
N MET A 115 6.49 -15.22 -20.31
CA MET A 115 5.19 -14.75 -20.77
C MET A 115 5.30 -14.35 -22.24
N GLY A 116 5.39 -15.32 -23.16
CA GLY A 116 5.39 -15.07 -24.61
C GLY A 116 6.71 -14.53 -25.18
N PRO A 117 6.82 -14.43 -26.51
CA PRO A 117 7.98 -13.84 -27.17
C PRO A 117 7.95 -12.33 -26.91
N GLY A 118 8.93 -11.84 -26.16
CA GLY A 118 9.10 -10.41 -25.89
C GLY A 118 8.90 -9.92 -24.45
N ASN A 119 9.00 -10.78 -23.42
CA ASN A 119 8.81 -10.33 -22.04
C ASN A 119 10.10 -10.49 -21.21
N THR A 120 10.73 -9.34 -20.95
CA THR A 120 11.85 -9.16 -20.03
C THR A 120 11.49 -9.67 -18.62
N ILE A 121 12.49 -10.13 -17.87
CA ILE A 121 12.40 -10.89 -16.61
C ILE A 121 11.30 -10.35 -15.67
N ALA A 122 10.10 -10.94 -15.72
CA ALA A 122 9.08 -10.71 -14.73
C ALA A 122 9.52 -11.38 -13.42
N SER A 123 9.48 -10.63 -12.32
CA SER A 123 9.78 -11.19 -11.01
C SER A 123 8.91 -12.43 -10.77
N ARG A 124 9.45 -13.43 -10.06
CA ARG A 124 8.66 -14.61 -9.64
C ARG A 124 7.86 -14.28 -8.38
N THR A 125 7.42 -13.02 -8.25
CA THR A 125 6.74 -12.48 -7.08
C THR A 125 5.31 -12.13 -7.47
N VAL A 126 4.36 -12.74 -6.76
CA VAL A 126 2.92 -12.52 -6.98
C VAL A 126 2.29 -11.92 -5.73
N LEU A 127 1.39 -10.95 -5.93
CA LEU A 127 0.55 -10.38 -4.89
C LEU A 127 -0.83 -11.04 -4.93
N VAL A 128 -1.24 -11.60 -3.79
CA VAL A 128 -2.51 -12.31 -3.64
C VAL A 128 -3.28 -11.76 -2.44
N PHE A 129 -4.54 -11.40 -2.69
CA PHE A 129 -5.54 -11.11 -1.67
C PHE A 129 -6.52 -12.29 -1.63
N PRO A 130 -6.41 -13.24 -0.69
CA PRO A 130 -7.18 -14.48 -0.76
C PRO A 130 -8.70 -14.29 -0.69
N GLY A 131 -9.20 -13.30 0.07
CA GLY A 131 -10.62 -12.92 0.07
C GLY A 131 -11.07 -12.13 -1.16
N GLY A 132 -10.13 -11.61 -1.95
CA GLY A 132 -10.37 -10.93 -3.23
C GLY A 132 -11.45 -9.84 -3.16
N ALA A 133 -12.37 -9.88 -4.12
CA ALA A 133 -13.47 -8.93 -4.28
C ALA A 133 -14.31 -8.70 -3.02
N ARG A 134 -14.46 -9.73 -2.17
CA ARG A 134 -15.25 -9.66 -0.94
C ARG A 134 -14.65 -8.69 0.09
N GLU A 135 -13.32 -8.60 0.11
CA GLU A 135 -12.60 -7.78 1.09
C GLU A 135 -12.49 -6.31 0.65
N VAL A 136 -12.65 -5.99 -0.64
CA VAL A 136 -12.75 -4.58 -1.07
C VAL A 136 -14.14 -4.00 -0.85
N PHE A 137 -15.18 -4.84 -0.86
CA PHE A 137 -16.58 -4.47 -0.63
C PHE A 137 -17.06 -4.98 0.71
N LYS A 138 -16.61 -4.27 1.74
CA LYS A 138 -16.91 -4.60 3.13
C LYS A 138 -18.36 -4.25 3.48
N ARG A 139 -18.98 -5.10 4.31
CA ARG A 139 -20.22 -4.79 5.04
C ARG A 139 -19.86 -4.07 6.34
N LYS A 140 -20.88 -3.60 7.06
CA LYS A 140 -20.72 -2.93 8.34
C LYS A 140 -19.96 -3.80 9.35
N GLY A 141 -18.94 -3.24 10.00
CA GLY A 141 -18.17 -3.92 11.04
C GLY A 141 -17.14 -4.93 10.52
N GLU A 142 -16.86 -4.97 9.22
CA GLU A 142 -15.92 -5.93 8.63
C GLU A 142 -14.53 -5.32 8.32
N SER A 143 -14.23 -4.14 8.88
CA SER A 143 -12.92 -3.52 8.72
C SER A 143 -11.83 -4.49 9.16
N TYR A 144 -10.86 -4.72 8.29
CA TYR A 144 -9.72 -5.62 8.51
C TYR A 144 -10.03 -7.11 8.68
N GLU A 145 -11.26 -7.54 8.45
CA GLU A 145 -11.62 -8.95 8.55
C GLU A 145 -11.18 -9.74 7.31
N LEU A 146 -10.53 -10.88 7.53
CA LEU A 146 -10.16 -11.80 6.46
C LEU A 146 -11.40 -12.60 6.04
N LYS A 147 -11.76 -12.52 4.77
CA LYS A 147 -12.86 -13.29 4.14
C LYS A 147 -12.28 -14.36 3.23
N TRP A 148 -11.26 -15.03 3.75
CA TRP A 148 -10.48 -16.02 3.02
C TRP A 148 -11.29 -17.31 2.82
N PRO A 149 -11.11 -18.01 1.68
CA PRO A 149 -11.68 -19.34 1.47
C PRO A 149 -11.27 -20.34 2.57
N VAL A 150 -12.09 -21.36 2.79
CA VAL A 150 -11.80 -22.39 3.78
C VAL A 150 -10.66 -23.30 3.31
N GLU A 151 -10.57 -23.52 2.00
CA GLU A 151 -9.61 -24.41 1.39
C GLU A 151 -8.19 -23.82 1.37
N PRO A 152 -7.14 -24.56 1.79
CA PRO A 152 -5.76 -24.10 1.81
C PRO A 152 -5.11 -24.15 0.41
N LEU A 153 -5.87 -23.90 -0.65
CA LEU A 153 -5.41 -24.05 -2.04
C LEU A 153 -4.19 -23.15 -2.33
N LEU A 154 -4.14 -21.98 -1.71
CA LEU A 154 -3.00 -21.07 -1.78
C LEU A 154 -1.70 -21.75 -1.33
N VAL A 155 -1.72 -22.44 -0.20
CA VAL A 155 -0.56 -23.16 0.36
C VAL A 155 -0.21 -24.37 -0.49
N GLN A 156 -1.21 -25.13 -0.97
CA GLN A 156 -0.95 -26.25 -1.88
C GLN A 156 -0.24 -25.77 -3.17
N LEU A 157 -0.64 -24.63 -3.72
CA LEU A 157 0.01 -24.04 -4.90
C LEU A 157 1.41 -23.49 -4.58
N ALA A 158 1.59 -22.90 -3.40
CA ALA A 158 2.90 -22.47 -2.91
C ALA A 158 3.86 -23.67 -2.78
N ALA A 159 3.45 -24.72 -2.06
CA ALA A 159 4.21 -25.95 -1.88
C ALA A 159 4.56 -26.62 -3.21
N LYS A 160 3.60 -26.72 -4.14
CA LYS A 160 3.82 -27.26 -5.48
C LYS A 160 4.88 -26.50 -6.29
N THR A 161 5.07 -25.22 -6.00
CA THR A 161 6.05 -24.36 -6.70
C THR A 161 7.29 -24.07 -5.87
N ASN A 162 7.38 -24.64 -4.67
CA ASN A 162 8.38 -24.30 -3.66
C ASN A 162 8.47 -22.78 -3.42
N ALA A 163 7.33 -22.11 -3.42
CA ALA A 163 7.29 -20.67 -3.20
C ALA A 163 7.41 -20.33 -1.72
N THR A 164 8.10 -19.23 -1.44
CA THR A 164 8.11 -18.64 -0.10
C THR A 164 6.86 -17.76 0.04
N ILE A 165 6.07 -17.98 1.07
CA ILE A 165 4.95 -17.11 1.40
C ILE A 165 5.47 -15.99 2.30
N VAL A 166 5.18 -14.74 1.98
CA VAL A 166 5.45 -13.59 2.84
C VAL A 166 4.10 -13.01 3.26
N PRO A 167 3.65 -13.24 4.49
CA PRO A 167 2.44 -12.61 5.00
C PRO A 167 2.67 -11.10 5.08
N PHE A 168 1.68 -10.30 4.73
CA PHE A 168 1.68 -8.86 4.97
C PHE A 168 0.35 -8.41 5.56
N ALA A 169 0.39 -7.30 6.29
CA ALA A 169 -0.78 -6.62 6.80
C ALA A 169 -0.79 -5.17 6.35
N ALA A 170 -1.99 -4.63 6.11
CA ALA A 170 -2.20 -3.26 5.68
C ALA A 170 -3.33 -2.59 6.48
N ILE A 171 -3.11 -1.35 6.96
CA ILE A 171 -4.13 -0.50 7.59
C ILE A 171 -4.15 0.93 7.01
N GLY A 172 -5.23 1.67 7.25
CA GLY A 172 -5.48 3.06 6.82
C GLY A 172 -6.56 3.19 5.74
N GLY A 173 -6.59 2.27 4.77
CA GLY A 173 -7.58 2.27 3.68
C GLY A 173 -9.03 2.03 4.09
N ASP A 174 -9.30 1.24 5.13
CA ASP A 174 -10.67 0.97 5.59
C ASP A 174 -11.29 2.15 6.36
N GLU A 175 -10.48 3.04 6.94
CA GLU A 175 -10.95 4.22 7.67
C GLU A 175 -11.22 5.43 6.76
N PHE A 176 -10.90 5.35 5.47
CA PHE A 176 -11.16 6.44 4.53
C PHE A 176 -12.67 6.71 4.38
N PHE A 177 -13.46 5.64 4.42
CA PHE A 177 -14.91 5.68 4.24
C PHE A 177 -15.66 5.29 5.52
N SER A 178 -16.87 5.78 5.67
CA SER A 178 -17.77 5.30 6.71
C SER A 178 -18.08 3.82 6.53
N ASP A 179 -18.62 3.19 7.57
CA ASP A 179 -19.39 1.97 7.36
C ASP A 179 -20.42 2.17 6.23
N PRO A 180 -20.73 1.12 5.46
CA PRO A 180 -21.77 1.17 4.43
C PRO A 180 -23.06 1.79 4.96
N ILE A 181 -23.52 2.84 4.27
CA ILE A 181 -24.85 3.43 4.48
C ILE A 181 -25.90 2.44 3.96
N VAL A 182 -25.61 1.84 2.80
CA VAL A 182 -26.35 0.75 2.20
C VAL A 182 -25.32 -0.28 1.76
N ASP A 183 -25.37 -1.47 2.36
CA ASP A 183 -24.49 -2.57 1.97
C ASP A 183 -25.05 -3.33 0.75
N THR A 184 -24.27 -4.29 0.27
CA THR A 184 -24.59 -5.13 -0.89
C THR A 184 -25.94 -5.83 -0.74
N ASP A 185 -26.25 -6.35 0.44
CA ASP A 185 -27.48 -7.13 0.67
C ASP A 185 -28.70 -6.20 0.67
N ALA A 186 -28.59 -5.02 1.27
CA ALA A 186 -29.63 -4.00 1.24
C ALA A 186 -29.87 -3.48 -0.19
N LEU A 187 -28.82 -3.26 -0.99
CA LEU A 187 -28.93 -2.88 -2.39
C LEU A 187 -29.67 -3.95 -3.22
N LEU A 188 -29.34 -5.23 -3.01
CA LEU A 188 -29.98 -6.37 -3.66
C LEU A 188 -31.46 -6.53 -3.25
N GLY A 189 -31.85 -6.02 -2.08
CA GLY A 189 -33.22 -6.04 -1.59
C GLY A 189 -34.12 -4.92 -2.13
N LEU A 190 -33.55 -3.89 -2.77
CA LEU A 190 -34.34 -2.77 -3.31
C LEU A 190 -35.13 -3.19 -4.57
N PRO A 191 -36.42 -2.80 -4.70
CA PRO A 191 -37.19 -3.12 -5.89
C PRO A 191 -36.62 -2.40 -7.12
N LEU A 192 -36.62 -3.08 -8.28
CA LEU A 192 -36.05 -2.63 -9.56
C LEU A 192 -34.52 -2.48 -9.57
N ILE A 193 -33.95 -1.80 -8.57
CA ILE A 193 -32.50 -1.60 -8.43
C ILE A 193 -31.80 -2.93 -8.15
N GLY A 194 -32.35 -3.74 -7.23
CA GLY A 194 -31.78 -5.03 -6.88
C GLY A 194 -31.78 -6.01 -8.05
N ASP A 195 -32.83 -6.01 -8.87
CA ASP A 195 -32.92 -6.84 -10.08
C ASP A 195 -31.94 -6.34 -11.14
N TRP A 196 -31.87 -5.02 -11.37
CA TRP A 196 -30.89 -4.42 -12.27
C TRP A 196 -29.44 -4.73 -11.89
N LEU A 197 -29.14 -4.77 -10.58
CA LEU A 197 -27.83 -5.17 -10.05
C LEU A 197 -27.59 -6.66 -10.27
N ARG A 198 -28.53 -7.54 -9.89
CA ARG A 198 -28.42 -8.99 -10.10
C ARG A 198 -28.14 -9.33 -11.56
N ASP A 199 -28.94 -8.81 -12.48
CA ASP A 199 -28.80 -9.07 -13.91
C ASP A 199 -27.41 -8.73 -14.45
N ARG A 200 -26.75 -7.73 -13.85
CA ARG A 200 -25.41 -7.27 -14.23
C ARG A 200 -24.28 -8.00 -13.51
N THR A 201 -24.53 -8.50 -12.30
CA THR A 201 -23.50 -9.10 -11.45
C THR A 201 -23.60 -10.62 -11.31
N GLU A 202 -24.67 -11.27 -11.76
CA GLU A 202 -24.86 -12.73 -11.61
C GLU A 202 -23.76 -13.54 -12.31
N GLY A 203 -23.22 -13.05 -13.43
CA GLY A 203 -22.12 -13.70 -14.15
C GLY A 203 -20.72 -13.42 -13.60
N LEU A 204 -20.62 -12.61 -12.54
CA LEU A 204 -19.33 -12.19 -11.97
C LEU A 204 -18.83 -13.28 -11.00
N PRO A 205 -17.65 -13.89 -11.22
CA PRO A 205 -17.08 -14.81 -10.25
C PRO A 205 -16.99 -14.22 -8.84
N SER A 206 -17.29 -15.02 -7.82
CA SER A 206 -16.97 -14.68 -6.44
C SER A 206 -16.08 -15.75 -5.84
N LEU A 207 -15.05 -15.34 -5.10
CA LEU A 207 -14.21 -16.26 -4.32
C LEU A 207 -14.89 -16.68 -3.00
N VAL A 208 -15.96 -15.98 -2.62
CA VAL A 208 -16.73 -16.25 -1.41
C VAL A 208 -18.14 -16.67 -1.82
N PRO A 209 -18.53 -17.93 -1.55
CA PRO A 209 -19.85 -18.44 -1.92
C PRO A 209 -20.98 -17.54 -1.42
N GLY A 210 -21.90 -17.18 -2.31
CA GLY A 210 -23.07 -16.34 -2.00
C GLY A 210 -22.78 -14.84 -1.93
N ASP A 211 -21.54 -14.40 -2.15
CA ASP A 211 -21.23 -12.97 -2.24
C ASP A 211 -21.41 -12.44 -3.67
N ALA A 212 -21.84 -11.19 -3.78
CA ALA A 212 -22.03 -10.49 -5.04
C ALA A 212 -21.03 -9.34 -5.16
N PHE A 213 -20.43 -9.19 -6.35
CA PHE A 213 -19.50 -8.11 -6.63
C PHE A 213 -20.24 -6.79 -6.89
N ILE A 214 -20.89 -6.28 -5.85
CA ILE A 214 -21.67 -5.04 -5.84
C ILE A 214 -21.06 -4.10 -4.81
N PRO A 215 -20.61 -2.91 -5.22
CA PRO A 215 -19.99 -1.96 -4.31
C PRO A 215 -21.01 -1.41 -3.32
N PRO A 216 -20.63 -1.28 -2.03
CA PRO A 216 -21.47 -0.62 -1.04
C PRO A 216 -21.53 0.89 -1.30
N ILE A 217 -22.61 1.53 -0.84
CA ILE A 217 -22.70 2.99 -0.81
C ILE A 217 -22.08 3.50 0.49
N VAL A 218 -21.03 4.30 0.37
CA VAL A 218 -20.30 4.90 1.49
C VAL A 218 -20.15 6.41 1.34
N ARG A 219 -19.83 7.07 2.45
CA ARG A 219 -19.39 8.48 2.46
C ARG A 219 -17.96 8.57 2.97
N PRO A 220 -17.14 9.53 2.51
CA PRO A 220 -15.87 9.83 3.15
C PRO A 220 -16.05 10.14 4.65
N ARG A 221 -15.11 9.75 5.50
CA ARG A 221 -15.11 10.17 6.91
C ARG A 221 -14.66 11.63 7.03
N LEU A 222 -15.23 12.35 8.00
CA LEU A 222 -14.84 13.74 8.31
C LEU A 222 -13.40 13.86 8.79
N GLU A 223 -12.89 12.80 9.45
CA GLU A 223 -11.51 12.68 9.90
C GLU A 223 -10.50 12.56 8.73
N GLY A 224 -11.00 12.50 7.49
CA GLY A 224 -10.20 12.46 6.28
C GLY A 224 -9.48 11.13 6.07
N PRO A 225 -8.63 11.06 5.03
CA PRO A 225 -7.70 9.97 4.88
C PRO A 225 -6.81 9.86 6.12
N ARG A 226 -6.55 8.63 6.53
CA ARG A 226 -5.45 8.33 7.42
C ARG A 226 -4.25 7.89 6.61
N ARG A 227 -3.07 8.04 7.20
CA ARG A 227 -1.85 7.44 6.71
C ARG A 227 -2.06 5.92 6.56
N ASN A 228 -1.55 5.36 5.47
CA ASN A 228 -1.58 3.93 5.23
C ASN A 228 -0.29 3.30 5.76
N TYR A 229 -0.40 2.10 6.32
CA TYR A 229 0.75 1.38 6.86
C TYR A 229 0.72 -0.06 6.39
N PHE A 230 1.90 -0.56 6.03
CA PHE A 230 2.10 -1.89 5.51
C PHE A 230 3.25 -2.55 6.27
N ILE A 231 3.06 -3.79 6.75
CA ILE A 231 4.12 -4.58 7.34
C ILE A 231 4.21 -5.94 6.65
N PHE A 232 5.40 -6.28 6.16
CA PHE A 232 5.73 -7.60 5.64
C PHE A 232 6.34 -8.42 6.77
N GLY A 233 5.67 -9.51 7.12
CA GLY A 233 6.09 -10.44 8.15
C GLY A 233 7.27 -11.33 7.71
N PRO A 234 7.72 -12.22 8.62
CA PRO A 234 8.78 -13.17 8.29
C PRO A 234 8.33 -14.14 7.18
N PRO A 235 9.22 -14.51 6.25
CA PRO A 235 8.94 -15.51 5.22
C PRO A 235 8.65 -16.89 5.80
N ILE A 236 7.61 -17.53 5.27
CA ILE A 236 7.19 -18.90 5.57
C ILE A 236 7.57 -19.77 4.36
N ALA A 237 8.55 -20.65 4.57
CA ALA A 237 9.01 -21.57 3.53
C ALA A 237 8.02 -22.72 3.35
N THR A 238 7.62 -22.98 2.10
CA THR A 238 6.81 -24.17 1.76
C THR A 238 7.63 -25.30 1.12
N GLN A 239 8.94 -25.10 1.00
CA GLN A 239 9.87 -26.11 0.48
C GLN A 239 9.80 -27.38 1.35
N GLY A 240 9.50 -28.52 0.73
CA GLY A 240 9.39 -29.80 1.42
C GLY A 240 8.01 -30.11 2.01
N LEU A 241 7.06 -29.17 1.96
CA LEU A 241 5.65 -29.44 2.26
C LEU A 241 5.01 -30.24 1.11
N ASP A 242 4.38 -31.38 1.40
CA ASP A 242 3.62 -32.11 0.38
C ASP A 242 2.29 -31.40 0.11
N PRO A 243 2.01 -30.91 -1.12
CA PRO A 243 0.74 -30.28 -1.45
C PRO A 243 -0.48 -31.21 -1.32
N LYS A 244 -0.28 -32.53 -1.15
CA LYS A 244 -1.36 -33.50 -0.89
C LYS A 244 -1.59 -33.74 0.60
N ASP A 245 -0.70 -33.28 1.47
CA ASP A 245 -0.89 -33.30 2.91
C ASP A 245 -1.79 -32.12 3.29
N LEU A 246 -3.10 -32.37 3.29
CA LEU A 246 -4.10 -31.34 3.56
C LEU A 246 -3.99 -30.79 4.99
N GLU A 247 -3.67 -31.64 5.98
CA GLU A 247 -3.55 -31.20 7.37
C GLU A 247 -2.37 -30.24 7.54
N ALA A 248 -1.21 -30.58 6.98
CA ALA A 248 -0.05 -29.69 7.01
C ALA A 248 -0.31 -28.40 6.21
N CYS A 249 -0.96 -28.48 5.05
CA CYS A 249 -1.33 -27.30 4.27
C CYS A 249 -2.32 -26.39 5.02
N GLU A 250 -3.31 -26.95 5.72
CA GLU A 250 -4.24 -26.21 6.57
C GLU A 250 -3.52 -25.56 7.76
N GLY A 251 -2.55 -26.26 8.36
CA GLY A 251 -1.70 -25.72 9.44
C GLY A 251 -0.94 -24.47 8.99
N THR A 252 -0.22 -24.56 7.87
CA THR A 252 0.48 -23.41 7.28
C THR A 252 -0.49 -22.32 6.84
N TYR A 253 -1.68 -22.66 6.35
CA TYR A 253 -2.68 -21.65 5.97
C TYR A 253 -3.14 -20.81 7.16
N LYS A 254 -3.41 -21.46 8.30
CA LYS A 254 -3.74 -20.80 9.57
C LYS A 254 -2.57 -19.98 10.11
N GLU A 255 -1.34 -20.48 9.95
CA GLU A 255 -0.13 -19.72 10.30
C GLU A 255 -0.05 -18.40 9.53
N VAL A 256 -0.30 -18.43 8.21
CA VAL A 256 -0.34 -17.23 7.38
C VAL A 256 -1.45 -16.28 7.84
N GLN A 257 -2.67 -16.78 8.10
CA GLN A 257 -3.79 -15.95 8.60
C GLN A 257 -3.44 -15.27 9.94
N ASN A 258 -2.89 -16.04 10.88
CA ASN A 258 -2.49 -15.53 12.18
C ASN A 258 -1.39 -14.47 12.07
N ALA A 259 -0.42 -14.66 11.16
CA ALA A 259 0.62 -13.67 10.90
C ALA A 259 0.05 -12.37 10.33
N VAL A 260 -0.95 -12.44 9.44
CA VAL A 260 -1.64 -11.25 8.92
C VAL A 260 -2.40 -10.53 10.03
N TYR A 261 -3.18 -11.24 10.85
CA TYR A 261 -3.91 -10.62 11.97
C TYR A 261 -2.94 -9.99 12.99
N ALA A 262 -1.85 -10.67 13.34
CA ALA A 262 -0.82 -10.12 14.22
C ALA A 262 -0.19 -8.84 13.64
N GLY A 263 0.06 -8.80 12.33
CA GLY A 263 0.53 -7.60 11.64
C GLY A 263 -0.47 -6.45 11.69
N ILE A 264 -1.78 -6.73 11.51
CA ILE A 264 -2.84 -5.72 11.63
C ILE A 264 -2.86 -5.13 13.04
N ASP A 265 -2.79 -5.99 14.07
CA ASP A 265 -2.80 -5.55 15.47
C ASP A 265 -1.54 -4.74 15.83
N TYR A 266 -0.37 -5.18 15.35
CA TYR A 266 0.87 -4.42 15.47
C TYR A 266 0.73 -3.03 14.88
N LEU A 267 0.27 -2.92 13.62
CA LEU A 267 0.11 -1.63 12.95
C LEU A 267 -0.92 -0.74 13.65
N LYS A 268 -2.04 -1.30 14.12
CA LYS A 268 -3.05 -0.55 14.89
C LYS A 268 -2.47 0.01 16.19
N GLN A 269 -1.59 -0.73 16.84
CA GLN A 269 -0.92 -0.27 18.06
C GLN A 269 0.14 0.79 17.74
N ALA A 270 1.01 0.54 16.77
CA ALA A 270 2.09 1.47 16.40
C ALA A 270 1.56 2.81 15.88
N ARG A 271 0.47 2.80 15.10
CA ARG A 271 -0.20 4.01 14.59
C ARG A 271 -0.63 4.98 15.69
N LYS A 272 -0.90 4.50 16.92
CA LYS A 272 -1.31 5.39 18.03
C LYS A 272 -0.24 6.41 18.39
N ASP A 273 1.02 6.10 18.08
CA ASP A 273 2.17 6.95 18.35
C ASP A 273 2.61 7.75 17.11
N ASP A 274 1.84 7.75 16.00
CA ASP A 274 2.12 8.57 14.82
C ASP A 274 1.47 9.97 14.95
N PRO A 275 2.25 11.05 15.15
CA PRO A 275 1.73 12.41 15.27
C PRO A 275 1.15 12.95 13.95
N ASN A 276 1.46 12.30 12.84
CA ASN A 276 1.13 12.72 11.48
C ASN A 276 0.19 11.72 10.79
N GLU A 277 -0.55 10.90 11.55
CA GLU A 277 -1.46 9.91 10.94
C GLU A 277 -2.62 10.54 10.16
N ALA A 278 -3.04 11.77 10.49
CA ALA A 278 -4.13 12.45 9.83
C ALA A 278 -3.63 13.27 8.63
N ALA A 279 -4.29 13.14 7.48
CA ALA A 279 -3.79 13.73 6.24
C ALA A 279 -3.72 15.27 6.27
N ILE A 280 -4.77 15.95 6.74
CA ILE A 280 -4.84 17.42 6.70
C ILE A 280 -3.71 18.08 7.51
N PRO A 281 -3.53 17.81 8.82
CA PRO A 281 -2.45 18.43 9.59
C PRO A 281 -1.08 18.05 9.04
N ARG A 282 -0.86 16.79 8.66
CA ARG A 282 0.40 16.34 8.06
C ARG A 282 0.73 17.11 6.79
N ILE A 283 -0.20 17.22 5.84
CA ILE A 283 0.02 17.95 4.58
C ILE A 283 0.33 19.42 4.86
N ALA A 284 -0.33 20.05 5.84
CA ALA A 284 -0.02 21.42 6.22
C ALA A 284 1.43 21.56 6.73
N ILE A 285 1.89 20.63 7.56
CA ILE A 285 3.27 20.56 8.03
C ILE A 285 4.25 20.36 6.86
N GLU A 286 4.04 19.34 6.02
CA GLU A 286 4.90 19.04 4.86
C GLU A 286 5.00 20.21 3.87
N ARG A 287 3.89 20.93 3.66
CA ARG A 287 3.86 22.12 2.80
C ARG A 287 4.63 23.30 3.41
N PHE A 288 4.63 23.42 4.73
CA PHE A 288 5.35 24.47 5.44
C PHE A 288 6.85 24.17 5.56
N THR A 289 7.22 22.92 5.83
CA THR A 289 8.61 22.49 6.00
C THR A 289 9.31 22.22 4.66
N GLY A 290 8.56 21.84 3.63
CA GLY A 290 9.10 21.35 2.36
C GLY A 290 9.60 19.91 2.43
N GLU A 291 9.43 19.24 3.58
CA GLU A 291 9.98 17.91 3.86
C GLU A 291 8.86 16.92 4.21
N PRO A 292 8.99 15.62 3.84
CA PRO A 292 8.07 14.57 4.28
C PRO A 292 8.00 14.50 5.81
N SER A 293 6.79 14.32 6.34
CA SER A 293 6.61 14.21 7.78
C SER A 293 6.91 12.80 8.29
N ASP A 294 7.61 12.71 9.41
CA ASP A 294 7.89 11.45 10.09
C ASP A 294 6.62 10.71 10.50
N SER A 295 6.78 9.42 10.78
CA SER A 295 5.77 8.53 11.37
C SER A 295 6.15 8.16 12.81
N PHE A 296 5.54 7.13 13.39
CA PHE A 296 5.94 6.59 14.69
C PHE A 296 7.39 6.09 14.69
N ASP A 297 8.08 6.21 15.83
CA ASP A 297 9.38 5.58 16.05
C ASP A 297 9.20 4.06 16.21
N LEU A 298 10.13 3.28 15.67
CA LEU A 298 10.18 1.83 15.86
C LEU A 298 10.89 1.45 17.18
N GLY A 299 11.33 2.45 17.95
CA GLY A 299 12.11 2.28 19.17
C GLY A 299 13.60 2.24 18.86
N GLY A 300 14.39 3.04 19.58
CA GLY A 300 15.80 3.33 19.33
C GLY A 300 16.70 2.11 19.09
N ARG A 301 16.89 1.77 17.83
CA ARG A 301 18.09 1.18 17.22
C ARG A 301 18.01 1.39 15.70
N TRP A 302 18.21 2.64 15.30
CA TRP A 302 18.68 2.93 13.95
C TRP A 302 20.11 2.37 13.80
N GLY A 303 20.19 1.05 13.61
CA GLY A 303 21.32 0.48 12.89
C GLY A 303 21.13 0.92 11.45
N ARG A 304 22.02 1.79 10.98
CA ARG A 304 22.24 2.06 9.56
C ARG A 304 22.15 0.72 8.84
N VAL A 305 21.07 0.49 8.09
CA VAL A 305 21.09 -0.62 7.12
C VAL A 305 22.07 -0.13 6.08
N ASP A 306 23.27 -0.69 6.09
CA ASP A 306 24.19 -0.56 4.97
C ASP A 306 23.42 -1.06 3.75
N THR A 307 22.88 -0.13 2.97
CA THR A 307 22.42 -0.43 1.63
C THR A 307 23.67 -0.92 0.89
N PRO A 308 23.69 -2.16 0.36
CA PRO A 308 24.76 -2.56 -0.53
C PRO A 308 24.85 -1.49 -1.62
N GLY A 309 26.01 -0.84 -1.72
CA GLY A 309 26.20 0.35 -2.54
C GLY A 309 25.61 0.15 -3.93
N TRP A 310 24.49 0.82 -4.17
CA TRP A 310 23.91 0.87 -5.51
C TRP A 310 24.86 1.69 -6.39
N PRO A 311 25.16 1.24 -7.61
CA PRO A 311 25.89 2.07 -8.54
C PRO A 311 25.11 3.37 -8.71
N SER A 312 25.76 4.49 -8.39
CA SER A 312 25.28 5.83 -8.68
C SER A 312 25.13 5.94 -10.19
N VAL A 313 23.90 5.83 -10.68
CA VAL A 313 23.59 6.22 -12.06
C VAL A 313 23.05 7.63 -11.97
N THR A 314 23.93 8.58 -12.28
CA THR A 314 23.58 9.94 -12.65
C THR A 314 22.66 9.88 -13.87
N GLY A 315 21.43 10.37 -13.73
CA GLY A 315 20.42 10.44 -14.79
C GLY A 315 19.08 9.83 -14.34
N ASP A 316 18.08 10.70 -14.20
CA ASP A 316 16.66 10.46 -13.95
C ASP A 316 16.25 10.08 -12.50
N ASP A 317 15.43 10.93 -11.89
CA ASP A 317 14.84 10.80 -10.55
C ASP A 317 13.80 9.65 -10.43
N GLU A 318 13.70 8.79 -11.45
CA GLU A 318 12.71 7.74 -11.58
C GLU A 318 13.35 6.34 -11.76
N VAL A 319 12.63 5.31 -11.32
CA VAL A 319 12.84 3.89 -11.64
C VAL A 319 11.80 3.49 -12.68
N CYS A 320 12.26 3.09 -13.86
CA CYS A 320 11.39 2.66 -14.96
C CYS A 320 11.51 1.15 -15.20
N ILE A 321 10.39 0.43 -15.18
CA ILE A 321 10.33 -0.99 -15.55
C ILE A 321 9.49 -1.16 -16.82
N ILE A 322 10.02 -1.93 -17.77
CA ILE A 322 9.26 -2.35 -18.96
C ILE A 322 8.32 -3.47 -18.53
N VAL A 323 7.02 -3.21 -18.63
CA VAL A 323 5.97 -4.17 -18.24
C VAL A 323 5.52 -5.03 -19.42
N HIS A 324 5.55 -4.47 -20.63
CA HIS A 324 5.25 -5.12 -21.90
C HIS A 324 6.05 -4.42 -23.02
N GLU A 325 6.55 -5.15 -24.03
CA GLU A 325 7.34 -4.57 -25.12
C GLU A 325 6.61 -3.47 -25.90
N ASP A 326 5.29 -3.62 -26.09
CA ASP A 326 4.45 -2.66 -26.81
C ASP A 326 3.88 -1.52 -25.93
N ALA A 327 4.30 -1.39 -24.67
CA ALA A 327 3.79 -0.39 -23.74
C ALA A 327 4.90 0.56 -23.24
N PRO A 328 4.59 1.85 -22.99
CA PRO A 328 5.54 2.74 -22.34
C PRO A 328 5.92 2.20 -20.95
N PRO A 329 7.18 2.37 -20.50
CA PRO A 329 7.62 1.85 -19.22
C PRO A 329 6.79 2.41 -18.05
N LEU A 330 6.66 1.61 -17.00
CA LEU A 330 6.15 2.06 -15.71
C LEU A 330 7.30 2.76 -14.98
N CYS A 331 7.26 4.09 -14.96
CA CYS A 331 8.22 4.91 -14.23
C CYS A 331 7.59 5.39 -12.92
N VAL A 332 8.35 5.27 -11.84
CA VAL A 332 7.98 5.73 -10.50
C VAL A 332 9.16 6.49 -9.91
N GLU A 333 8.92 7.58 -9.20
CA GLU A 333 10.02 8.34 -8.58
C GLU A 333 10.83 7.44 -7.62
N LYS A 334 12.14 7.66 -7.54
CA LYS A 334 13.00 6.97 -6.58
C LYS A 334 12.61 7.39 -5.14
N PRO A 335 12.85 6.54 -4.13
CA PRO A 335 12.86 7.02 -2.74
C PRO A 335 13.80 8.22 -2.64
N SER A 336 13.35 9.31 -2.02
CA SER A 336 14.26 10.39 -1.66
C SER A 336 15.35 9.78 -0.78
N GLN A 337 16.61 9.86 -1.23
CA GLN A 337 17.71 9.59 -0.32
C GLN A 337 17.60 10.64 0.79
N GLU A 338 17.50 10.20 2.05
CA GLU A 338 17.89 11.07 3.15
C GLU A 338 19.28 11.59 2.80
N MET A 339 19.36 12.90 2.54
CA MET A 339 20.61 13.55 2.22
C MET A 339 21.60 13.27 3.35
N ASP A 340 22.82 12.91 2.96
CA ASP A 340 23.97 12.79 3.83
C ASP A 340 23.96 13.84 4.93
N ALA A 341 24.23 13.39 6.16
CA ALA A 341 24.51 14.27 7.29
C ALA A 341 25.45 15.40 6.85
N PRO A 342 25.19 16.66 7.26
CA PRO A 342 25.95 17.79 6.76
C PRO A 342 27.45 17.56 7.00
N PRO A 343 28.34 17.83 6.04
CA PRO A 343 29.77 17.73 6.27
C PRO A 343 30.11 18.65 7.43
N VAL A 344 30.83 18.09 8.41
CA VAL A 344 31.40 18.82 9.54
C VAL A 344 32.06 20.09 9.01
N SER A 345 31.42 21.23 9.22
CA SER A 345 31.88 22.51 8.69
C SER A 345 33.19 22.88 9.38
N ARG A 346 34.30 22.80 8.64
CA ARG A 346 35.47 23.62 8.96
C ARG A 346 35.13 25.06 8.61
N SER A 347 35.25 25.92 9.62
CA SER A 347 35.12 27.37 9.55
C SER A 347 35.87 28.00 8.37
N ARG A 348 35.23 28.90 7.61
CA ARG A 348 35.64 30.32 7.45
C ARG A 348 34.75 31.11 6.45
N ALA A 349 34.26 32.24 6.96
CA ALA A 349 34.16 33.59 6.37
C ALA A 349 33.34 33.89 5.08
N SER A 350 32.26 34.67 5.32
CA SER A 350 31.77 35.87 4.60
C SER A 350 31.48 35.86 3.09
N SER A 351 30.23 36.14 2.70
CA SER A 351 29.75 37.51 2.32
C SER A 351 28.38 37.48 1.62
N GLY A 352 27.49 38.43 1.99
CA GLY A 352 26.61 39.15 1.06
C GLY A 352 25.24 38.59 0.62
N GLY A 353 24.17 38.94 1.37
CA GLY A 353 23.01 39.73 0.88
C GLY A 353 21.92 39.13 -0.05
N GLY A 354 20.66 39.20 0.40
CA GLY A 354 19.44 39.25 -0.44
C GLY A 354 18.18 38.69 0.24
N GLY A 355 17.16 39.54 0.53
CA GLY A 355 15.99 39.27 1.40
C GLY A 355 14.86 38.42 0.78
N GLY A 356 13.82 37.98 1.50
CA GLY A 356 13.36 38.32 2.85
C GLY A 356 11.83 38.51 2.86
N GLY A 357 11.08 37.47 3.24
CA GLY A 357 9.70 37.56 3.71
C GLY A 357 9.67 36.96 5.11
N GLY A 358 9.98 37.76 6.12
CA GLY A 358 10.32 37.29 7.46
C GLY A 358 9.19 37.44 8.46
N SER A 359 8.88 36.36 9.19
CA SER A 359 8.30 36.48 10.53
C SER A 359 9.32 37.17 11.43
N THR A 360 8.90 38.13 12.24
CA THR A 360 9.77 38.75 13.23
C THR A 360 9.32 38.35 14.64
N ILE A 361 10.31 38.17 15.51
CA ILE A 361 10.10 37.93 16.94
C ILE A 361 10.27 39.28 17.63
N ASN A 362 9.29 39.70 18.42
CA ASN A 362 9.35 40.99 19.13
C ASN A 362 10.21 40.89 20.41
N GLU A 363 10.45 42.02 21.08
CA GLU A 363 11.26 42.07 22.32
C GLU A 363 10.68 41.24 23.48
N LYS A 364 9.42 40.79 23.37
CA LYS A 364 8.76 39.90 24.33
C LYS A 364 8.84 38.41 23.96
N GLY A 365 9.42 38.06 22.81
CA GLY A 365 9.53 36.68 22.35
C GLY A 365 8.30 36.15 21.60
N GLU A 366 7.32 37.00 21.28
CA GLU A 366 6.12 36.61 20.54
C GLU A 366 6.42 36.54 19.03
N VAL A 367 5.78 35.59 18.34
CA VAL A 367 5.89 35.46 16.88
C VAL A 367 4.84 36.37 16.25
N CYS A 368 5.29 37.35 15.48
CA CYS A 368 4.43 38.33 14.82
C CYS A 368 4.36 38.07 13.31
N VAL A 369 3.13 37.98 12.79
CA VAL A 369 2.84 37.79 11.37
C VAL A 369 2.11 39.01 10.83
N ILE A 370 2.63 39.60 9.76
CA ILE A 370 1.99 40.70 9.04
C ILE A 370 1.04 40.08 8.01
N VAL A 371 -0.27 40.22 8.24
CA VAL A 371 -1.31 39.60 7.40
C VAL A 371 -1.65 40.48 6.19
N HIS A 372 -1.39 41.79 6.27
CA HIS A 372 -1.60 42.78 5.20
C HIS A 372 -0.72 44.02 5.45
N GLU A 373 -0.20 44.69 4.42
CA GLU A 373 0.79 45.79 4.56
C GLU A 373 0.29 46.99 5.40
N ASP A 374 -1.03 47.23 5.42
CA ASP A 374 -1.64 48.35 6.15
C ASP A 374 -2.28 47.97 7.50
N ALA A 375 -2.15 46.70 7.94
CA ALA A 375 -2.70 46.22 9.20
C ALA A 375 -1.61 46.06 10.27
N PRO A 376 -1.90 46.36 11.55
CA PRO A 376 -0.96 46.08 12.63
C PRO A 376 -0.66 44.57 12.70
N PRO A 377 0.61 44.18 12.96
CA PRO A 377 1.01 42.77 13.00
C PRO A 377 0.26 41.99 14.07
N LEU A 378 -0.13 40.77 13.73
CA LEU A 378 -0.79 39.85 14.65
C LEU A 378 0.30 39.05 15.37
N CYS A 379 0.46 39.28 16.67
CA CYS A 379 1.48 38.63 17.50
C CYS A 379 0.83 37.58 18.41
N VAL A 380 1.41 36.39 18.46
CA VAL A 380 0.93 35.27 19.29
C VAL A 380 2.07 34.80 20.20
N ASP A 381 1.76 34.59 21.48
CA ASP A 381 2.69 33.93 22.39
C ASP A 381 2.77 32.43 22.01
N PRO A 382 3.96 31.92 21.64
CA PRO A 382 4.12 30.53 21.25
C PRO A 382 3.78 29.54 22.39
N VAL A 383 3.75 29.99 23.65
CA VAL A 383 3.37 29.16 24.80
C VAL A 383 1.85 29.07 24.96
N GLU A 384 1.08 30.12 24.64
CA GLU A 384 -0.39 30.07 24.68
C GLU A 384 -0.98 29.39 23.43
N ALA A 385 -0.33 29.49 22.26
CA ALA A 385 -0.79 28.85 21.03
C ALA A 385 -0.73 27.31 21.07
N ALA A 386 0.07 26.73 21.98
CA ALA A 386 0.16 25.29 22.21
C ALA A 386 -0.89 24.75 23.21
N ALA A 387 -1.71 25.63 23.80
CA ALA A 387 -2.67 25.29 24.86
C ALA A 387 -4.15 25.56 24.50
N ALA A 388 -4.46 25.82 23.23
CA ALA A 388 -5.83 26.09 22.74
C ALA A 388 -6.34 25.04 21.76
#